data_AF-A0A2G2KJ39-F1
#
_entry.id   AF-A0A2G2KJ39-F1
#
_cell.length_a   1.000
_cell.length_b   1.000
_cell.length_c   1.000
_cell.angle_alpha   90.00
_cell.angle_beta   90.00
_cell.angle_gamma   90.00
#
_symmetry.space_group_name_H-M   'P 1'
#
loop_
_entity.id
_entity.type
_entity.pdbx_description
1 polymer ?
#
loop_
_entity_poly.entity_id
_entity_poly.type
_entity_poly.pdbx_seq_one_letter_code
_entity_poly.pdbx_strand_id
1 'polypeptide(L)'
;MIIISVFVALILGSCKEEPTPKPRGFLKLEYPEAVYKKYLSDCPFTFEINTITEIEKPRGGGNYCGMNISYPRLNGKIHITYIAVDEELLTKSLKEAQNLTLTHAQKAESIETYPTEDKASNRYGMVYVIEGNAASPVQFYITDNKKHFLRGAAYFNTKPNYDSIFPAVHYLKKDIKVLMESVEWKD
;
A
#
# COMPACT_ATOMS: atom_id res chain seq x y z
N MET A 1 -63.51 -47.60 41.28
CA MET A 1 -62.54 -48.51 41.92
C MET A 1 -61.33 -48.59 40.99
N ILE A 2 -60.20 -47.99 41.41
CA ILE A 2 -58.81 -48.38 41.09
C ILE A 2 -58.35 -48.16 39.62
N ILE A 3 -57.25 -47.48 39.23
CA ILE A 3 -56.06 -46.82 39.82
C ILE A 3 -55.44 -46.03 38.62
N ILE A 4 -55.33 -44.70 38.63
CA ILE A 4 -54.12 -43.86 38.85
C ILE A 4 -52.79 -44.39 38.25
N SER A 5 -52.06 -43.52 37.53
CA SER A 5 -50.65 -43.66 37.09
C SER A 5 -50.41 -44.73 36.01
N VAL A 6 -49.71 -44.45 34.91
CA VAL A 6 -48.30 -44.05 34.82
C VAL A 6 -48.12 -43.35 33.45
N PHE A 7 -47.80 -42.06 33.45
CA PHE A 7 -46.43 -41.53 33.27
C PHE A 7 -45.86 -41.82 31.86
N VAL A 8 -45.92 -40.82 30.99
CA VAL A 8 -44.73 -40.10 30.47
C VAL A 8 -43.88 -40.94 29.52
N ALA A 9 -43.97 -40.61 28.22
CA ALA A 9 -42.82 -40.55 27.32
C ALA A 9 -43.22 -39.85 26.00
N LEU A 10 -43.71 -38.61 26.09
CA LEU A 10 -43.60 -37.67 24.97
C LEU A 10 -42.13 -37.25 24.91
N ILE A 11 -41.36 -38.00 24.13
CA ILE A 11 -39.98 -37.66 23.77
C ILE A 11 -40.05 -36.47 22.81
N LEU A 12 -40.24 -35.27 23.36
CA LEU A 12 -39.94 -34.03 22.67
C LEU A 12 -38.42 -33.96 22.54
N GLY A 13 -37.90 -34.43 21.41
CA GLY A 13 -36.53 -34.19 20.99
C GLY A 13 -36.32 -32.70 20.80
N SER A 14 -36.02 -32.00 21.89
CA SER A 14 -35.50 -30.64 21.83
C SER A 14 -34.04 -30.72 21.38
N CYS A 15 -33.81 -30.74 20.06
CA CYS A 15 -32.54 -30.29 19.51
C CYS A 15 -32.37 -28.83 19.90
N LYS A 16 -31.63 -28.56 20.97
CA LYS A 16 -30.98 -27.28 21.14
C LYS A 16 -29.89 -27.24 20.09
N GLU A 17 -30.19 -26.67 18.92
CA GLU A 17 -29.15 -26.16 18.05
C GLU A 17 -28.37 -25.14 18.89
N GLU A 18 -27.17 -25.52 19.33
CA GLU A 18 -26.25 -24.54 19.88
C GLU A 18 -26.07 -23.48 18.80
N PRO A 19 -26.38 -22.20 19.06
CA PRO A 19 -26.22 -21.18 18.06
C PRO A 19 -24.74 -21.11 17.73
N THR A 20 -24.36 -21.66 16.56
CA THR A 20 -23.01 -21.51 16.03
C THR A 20 -22.75 -20.01 15.97
N PRO A 21 -21.75 -19.49 16.71
CA PRO A 21 -21.48 -18.06 16.70
C PRO A 21 -21.22 -17.65 15.25
N LYS A 22 -22.04 -16.73 14.72
CA LYS A 22 -21.81 -16.16 13.39
C LYS A 22 -20.34 -15.73 13.34
N PRO A 23 -19.59 -16.08 12.28
CA PRO A 23 -18.23 -15.59 12.13
C PRO A 23 -18.28 -14.07 12.27
N ARG A 24 -17.42 -13.51 13.13
CA ARG A 24 -17.34 -12.05 13.30
C ARG A 24 -16.98 -11.50 11.93
N GLY A 25 -17.98 -10.90 11.25
CA GLY A 25 -17.74 -10.23 9.99
C GLY A 25 -16.76 -9.11 10.25
N PHE A 26 -15.51 -9.27 9.80
CA PHE A 26 -14.60 -8.15 9.73
C PHE A 26 -15.29 -7.10 8.83
N LEU A 27 -15.38 -5.85 9.31
CA LEU A 27 -15.87 -4.76 8.49
C LEU A 27 -15.05 -4.75 7.20
N LYS A 28 -15.70 -4.95 6.06
CA LYS A 28 -15.07 -4.75 4.76
C LYS A 28 -14.73 -3.27 4.68
N LEU A 29 -13.44 -2.95 4.75
CA LEU A 29 -12.97 -1.58 4.61
C LEU A 29 -13.18 -1.18 3.15
N GLU A 30 -14.20 -0.37 2.90
CA GLU A 30 -14.47 0.23 1.60
C GLU A 30 -13.92 1.66 1.61
N TYR A 31 -13.03 1.95 0.65
CA TYR A 31 -12.45 3.27 0.47
C TYR A 31 -13.20 4.02 -0.63
N PRO A 32 -13.29 5.36 -0.56
CA PRO A 32 -13.95 6.16 -1.58
C PRO A 32 -13.27 5.98 -2.93
N GLU A 33 -14.00 6.23 -4.01
CA GLU A 33 -13.39 6.30 -5.33
C GLU A 33 -12.33 7.40 -5.38
N ALA A 34 -11.17 7.08 -5.96
CA ALA A 34 -10.06 8.00 -6.04
C ALA A 34 -10.32 9.08 -7.11
N VAL A 35 -10.29 10.34 -6.69
CA VAL A 35 -10.27 11.50 -7.60
C VAL A 35 -8.89 12.11 -7.52
N TYR A 36 -8.26 12.30 -8.67
CA TYR A 36 -6.89 12.78 -8.77
C TYR A 36 -6.83 14.26 -9.17
N LYS A 37 -5.81 14.96 -8.69
CA LYS A 37 -5.49 16.33 -9.09
C LYS A 37 -3.99 16.48 -9.28
N LYS A 38 -3.57 17.35 -10.19
CA LYS A 38 -2.15 17.69 -10.35
C LYS A 38 -1.61 18.36 -9.09
N TYR A 39 -0.51 17.84 -8.56
CA TYR A 39 0.22 18.44 -7.46
C TYR A 39 1.46 19.16 -8.00
N LEU A 40 1.45 20.49 -7.91
CA LEU A 40 2.61 21.31 -8.23
C LEU A 40 3.54 21.29 -7.01
N SER A 41 4.51 20.38 -7.02
CA SER A 41 5.49 20.29 -5.94
C SER A 41 6.59 21.35 -6.10
N ASP A 42 7.28 21.71 -5.02
CA ASP A 42 8.53 22.50 -5.08
C ASP A 42 9.75 21.64 -5.47
N CYS A 43 9.56 20.33 -5.66
CA CYS A 43 10.59 19.41 -6.11
C CYS A 43 10.77 19.46 -7.65
N PRO A 44 11.85 18.85 -8.19
CA PRO A 44 12.09 18.70 -9.64
C PRO A 44 11.14 17.72 -10.35
N PHE A 45 9.92 17.56 -9.86
CA PHE A 45 8.91 16.72 -10.47
C PHE A 45 7.50 17.18 -10.07
N THR A 46 6.52 16.82 -10.89
CA THR A 46 5.09 16.91 -10.56
C THR A 46 4.43 15.56 -10.80
N PHE A 47 3.26 15.35 -10.22
CA PHE A 47 2.48 14.12 -10.40
C PHE A 47 1.01 14.38 -10.03
N GLU A 48 0.14 13.43 -10.32
CA GLU A 48 -1.24 13.43 -9.87
C GLU A 48 -1.39 12.76 -8.51
N ILE A 49 -2.12 13.40 -7.60
CA ILE A 49 -2.34 12.93 -6.25
C ILE A 49 -3.83 12.75 -5.96
N ASN A 50 -4.15 11.73 -5.16
CA ASN A 50 -5.50 11.51 -4.68
C ASN A 50 -5.96 12.66 -3.78
N THR A 51 -7.18 13.15 -4.00
CA THR A 51 -7.79 14.27 -3.27
C THR A 51 -8.01 14.01 -1.77
N ILE A 52 -8.05 12.75 -1.34
CA ILE A 52 -8.19 12.39 0.08
C ILE A 52 -6.88 12.46 0.88
N THR A 53 -5.80 12.91 0.25
CA THR A 53 -4.46 12.95 0.86
C THR A 53 -4.16 14.27 1.55
N GLU A 54 -3.26 14.19 2.52
CA GLU A 54 -2.63 15.35 3.16
C GLU A 54 -1.13 15.30 2.89
N ILE A 55 -0.59 16.34 2.26
CA ILE A 55 0.83 16.42 1.91
C ILE A 55 1.56 17.20 2.99
N GLU A 56 2.58 16.58 3.59
CA GLU A 56 3.52 17.31 4.44
C GLU A 56 4.42 18.20 3.57
N LYS A 57 4.82 19.37 4.09
CA LYS A 57 5.74 20.25 3.38
C LYS A 57 6.98 19.47 2.90
N PRO A 58 7.27 19.46 1.58
CA PRO A 58 8.46 18.80 1.06
C PRO A 58 9.73 19.33 1.73
N ARG A 59 10.70 18.45 1.93
CA ARG A 59 12.00 18.74 2.51
C ARG A 59 13.06 18.66 1.40
N GLY A 60 14.01 19.60 1.37
CA GLY A 60 15.05 19.64 0.35
C GLY A 60 14.80 20.66 -0.76
N GLY A 61 15.45 20.47 -1.91
CA GLY A 61 15.40 21.31 -3.10
C GLY A 61 16.52 20.94 -4.08
N GLY A 62 16.29 21.16 -5.38
CA GLY A 62 17.27 20.85 -6.43
C GLY A 62 17.60 19.35 -6.48
N ASN A 63 18.79 18.95 -6.02
CA ASN A 63 19.30 17.58 -6.17
C ASN A 63 18.71 16.54 -5.20
N TYR A 64 17.93 16.96 -4.20
CA TYR A 64 17.27 16.06 -3.25
C TYR A 64 15.90 16.62 -2.86
N CYS A 65 14.88 15.76 -2.83
CA CYS A 65 13.57 16.14 -2.31
C CYS A 65 12.89 14.97 -1.58
N GLY A 66 12.55 15.17 -0.32
CA GLY A 66 11.76 14.23 0.49
C GLY A 66 10.32 14.72 0.65
N MET A 67 9.34 13.85 0.44
CA MET A 67 7.93 14.19 0.56
C MET A 67 7.17 13.05 1.25
N ASN A 68 6.22 13.41 2.11
CA ASN A 68 5.35 12.46 2.77
C ASN A 68 3.90 12.75 2.37
N ILE A 69 3.22 11.72 1.86
CA ILE A 69 1.80 11.77 1.51
C ILE A 69 1.04 10.95 2.55
N SER A 70 0.25 11.62 3.37
CA SER A 70 -0.58 10.96 4.38
C SER A 70 -1.94 10.59 3.80
N TYR A 71 -2.41 9.40 4.15
CA TYR A 71 -3.76 8.91 3.87
C TYR A 71 -4.46 8.65 5.21
N PRO A 72 -5.04 9.68 5.86
CA PRO A 72 -5.63 9.54 7.19
C PRO A 72 -6.68 8.44 7.27
N ARG A 73 -7.53 8.31 6.23
CA ARG A 73 -8.58 7.28 6.15
C ARG A 73 -8.05 5.84 6.06
N LEU A 74 -6.81 5.67 5.60
CA LEU A 74 -6.17 4.37 5.46
C LEU A 74 -5.21 4.09 6.62
N ASN A 75 -5.02 5.06 7.53
CA ASN A 75 -3.96 5.07 8.52
C ASN A 75 -2.57 4.75 7.89
N GLY A 76 -2.38 5.25 6.66
CA GLY A 76 -1.23 4.96 5.82
C GLY A 76 -0.47 6.23 5.45
N LYS A 77 0.82 6.07 5.14
CA LYS A 77 1.69 7.15 4.69
C LYS A 77 2.64 6.64 3.61
N ILE A 78 2.74 7.36 2.51
CA ILE A 78 3.74 7.12 1.47
C ILE A 78 4.89 8.08 1.72
N HIS A 79 6.08 7.52 1.91
CA HIS A 79 7.33 8.27 1.96
C HIS A 79 7.97 8.25 0.60
N ILE A 80 8.31 9.42 0.08
CA ILE A 80 8.95 9.62 -1.21
C ILE A 80 10.31 10.28 -0.99
N THR A 81 11.30 9.81 -1.72
CA THR A 81 12.63 10.42 -1.79
C THR A 81 13.06 10.49 -3.23
N TYR A 82 13.31 11.70 -3.69
CA TYR A 82 13.90 12.02 -4.96
C TYR A 82 15.37 12.41 -4.77
N ILE A 83 16.21 11.97 -5.70
CA ILE A 83 17.58 12.43 -5.88
C ILE A 83 17.86 12.68 -7.36
N ALA A 84 18.64 13.72 -7.65
CA ALA A 84 19.31 13.85 -8.93
C ALA A 84 20.47 12.85 -8.98
N VAL A 85 20.63 12.17 -10.12
CA VAL A 85 21.60 11.09 -10.29
C VAL A 85 22.42 11.27 -11.56
N ASP A 86 23.65 10.77 -11.54
CA ASP A 86 24.42 10.44 -12.73
C ASP A 86 24.33 8.91 -12.99
N GLU A 87 25.03 8.41 -14.00
CA GLU A 87 24.99 7.00 -14.38
C GLU A 87 25.45 6.04 -13.26
N GLU A 88 26.51 6.42 -12.53
CA GLU A 88 27.05 5.61 -11.44
C GLU A 88 26.07 5.58 -10.26
N LEU A 89 25.57 6.76 -9.86
CA LEU A 89 24.63 6.89 -8.75
C LEU A 89 23.28 6.26 -9.09
N LEU A 90 22.82 6.32 -10.33
CA LEU A 90 21.61 5.64 -10.80
C LEU A 90 21.76 4.13 -10.62
N THR A 91 22.86 3.55 -11.12
CA THR A 91 23.14 2.11 -11.00
C THR A 91 23.15 1.67 -9.53
N LYS A 92 23.81 2.44 -8.68
CA LYS A 92 23.83 2.20 -7.23
C LYS A 92 22.44 2.30 -6.61
N SER A 93 21.67 3.32 -6.98
CA SER A 93 20.32 3.59 -6.43
C SER A 93 19.32 2.50 -6.80
N LEU A 94 19.39 1.99 -8.03
CA LEU A 94 18.58 0.85 -8.48
C LEU A 94 18.90 -0.41 -7.67
N LYS A 95 20.19 -0.70 -7.48
CA LYS A 95 20.65 -1.85 -6.69
C LYS A 95 20.23 -1.71 -5.22
N GLU A 96 20.35 -0.53 -4.64
CA GLU A 96 19.90 -0.25 -3.26
C GLU A 96 18.39 -0.42 -3.10
N ALA A 97 17.59 0.07 -4.04
CA ALA A 97 16.14 -0.10 -4.02
C ALA A 97 15.76 -1.59 -4.05
N GLN A 98 16.39 -2.37 -4.93
CA GLN A 98 16.18 -3.81 -5.00
C GLN A 98 16.61 -4.53 -3.71
N ASN A 99 17.78 -4.20 -3.17
CA ASN A 99 18.29 -4.80 -1.93
C ASN A 99 17.39 -4.48 -0.72
N LEU A 100 16.86 -3.26 -0.63
CA LEU A 100 15.96 -2.88 0.45
C LEU A 100 14.68 -3.72 0.42
N THR A 101 14.09 -3.89 -0.76
CA THR A 101 12.92 -4.77 -0.95
C THR A 101 13.25 -6.21 -0.54
N LEU A 102 14.40 -6.73 -0.95
CA LEU A 102 14.84 -8.08 -0.58
C LEU A 102 15.11 -8.24 0.93
N THR A 103 15.56 -7.19 1.62
CA THR A 103 15.81 -7.25 3.08
C THR A 103 14.48 -7.31 3.85
N HIS A 104 13.47 -6.58 3.40
CA HIS A 104 12.11 -6.67 3.97
C HIS A 104 11.42 -8.01 3.64
N ALA A 105 11.91 -8.73 2.62
CA ALA A 105 11.44 -10.08 2.26
C ALA A 105 11.69 -11.14 3.34
N GLN A 106 12.65 -10.92 4.26
CA GLN A 106 12.97 -11.90 5.30
C GLN A 106 11.79 -12.22 6.23
N LYS A 107 10.77 -11.35 6.28
CA LYS A 107 9.50 -11.54 6.99
C LYS A 107 8.30 -11.66 6.05
N ALA A 108 8.55 -11.72 4.75
CA ALA A 108 7.51 -11.78 3.73
C ALA A 108 7.20 -13.23 3.38
N GLU A 109 5.93 -13.48 3.07
CA GLU A 109 5.47 -14.75 2.52
C GLU A 109 5.71 -14.80 1.02
N SER A 110 5.54 -13.66 0.33
CA SER A 110 5.77 -13.51 -1.10
C SER A 110 6.16 -12.06 -1.45
N ILE A 111 6.76 -11.88 -2.63
CA ILE A 111 6.94 -10.56 -3.24
C ILE A 111 6.41 -10.61 -4.67
N GLU A 112 5.45 -9.74 -4.95
CA GLU A 112 4.99 -9.48 -6.31
C GLU A 112 5.70 -8.25 -6.89
N THR A 113 6.02 -8.32 -8.17
CA THR A 113 6.74 -7.24 -8.88
C THR A 113 5.93 -6.77 -10.08
N TYR A 114 5.80 -5.46 -10.24
CA TYR A 114 5.02 -4.83 -11.30
C TYR A 114 5.89 -3.79 -12.02
N PRO A 115 6.45 -4.12 -13.19
CA PRO A 115 7.24 -3.16 -13.95
C PRO A 115 6.35 -2.02 -14.47
N THR A 116 6.90 -0.81 -14.46
CA THR A 116 6.28 0.37 -15.07
C THR A 116 7.21 0.90 -16.14
N GLU A 117 6.74 0.93 -17.38
CA GLU A 117 7.53 1.40 -18.52
C GLU A 117 6.65 2.26 -19.43
N ASP A 118 7.06 3.50 -19.63
CA ASP A 118 6.54 4.40 -20.65
C ASP A 118 7.72 5.06 -21.37
N LYS A 119 8.04 4.52 -22.54
CA LYS A 119 9.12 5.00 -23.40
C LYS A 119 8.86 6.40 -23.95
N ALA A 120 7.59 6.77 -24.20
CA ALA A 120 7.25 8.06 -24.77
C ALA A 120 7.55 9.20 -23.79
N SER A 121 7.31 8.95 -22.51
CA SER A 121 7.53 9.93 -21.43
C SER A 121 8.87 9.73 -20.68
N ASN A 122 9.73 8.80 -21.12
CA ASN A 122 10.95 8.39 -20.40
C ASN A 122 10.70 8.06 -18.93
N ARG A 123 9.82 7.09 -18.66
CA ARG A 123 9.50 6.65 -17.31
C ARG A 123 9.72 5.16 -17.18
N TYR A 124 10.64 4.79 -16.28
CA TYR A 124 11.03 3.41 -16.03
C TYR A 124 11.01 3.17 -14.53
N GLY A 125 10.36 2.10 -14.09
CA GLY A 125 10.17 1.88 -12.68
C GLY A 125 9.70 0.47 -12.36
N MET A 126 9.55 0.24 -11.05
CA MET A 126 9.07 -1.02 -10.51
C MET A 126 8.25 -0.73 -9.26
N VAL A 127 7.13 -1.43 -9.10
CA VAL A 127 6.40 -1.53 -7.84
C VAL A 127 6.58 -2.92 -7.28
N TYR A 128 6.90 -3.00 -5.99
CA TYR A 128 7.03 -4.21 -5.21
C TYR A 128 5.90 -4.27 -4.19
N VAL A 129 5.15 -5.36 -4.18
CA VAL A 129 4.15 -5.65 -3.14
C VAL A 129 4.69 -6.80 -2.31
N ILE A 130 4.86 -6.54 -1.02
CA ILE A 130 5.42 -7.48 -0.06
C ILE A 130 4.27 -8.03 0.77
N GLU A 131 3.95 -9.30 0.56
CA GLU A 131 2.90 -10.00 1.33
C GLU A 131 3.47 -10.53 2.64
N GLY A 132 2.66 -10.44 3.70
CA GLY A 132 3.07 -10.79 5.06
C GLY A 132 3.31 -9.58 5.95
N ASN A 133 3.83 -9.83 7.15
CA ASN A 133 3.91 -8.84 8.23
C ASN A 133 5.13 -7.91 8.10
N ALA A 134 5.31 -7.34 6.90
CA ALA A 134 6.30 -6.32 6.60
C ALA A 134 5.86 -4.94 7.09
N ALA A 135 6.82 -4.10 7.47
CA ALA A 135 6.54 -2.72 7.89
C ALA A 135 6.14 -1.81 6.71
N SER A 136 6.64 -2.12 5.51
CA SER A 136 6.38 -1.39 4.27
C SER A 136 5.90 -2.33 3.17
N PRO A 137 4.58 -2.65 3.12
CA PRO A 137 4.04 -3.66 2.20
C PRO A 137 4.01 -3.22 0.74
N VAL A 138 4.23 -1.94 0.43
CA VAL A 138 4.40 -1.46 -0.96
C VAL A 138 5.66 -0.59 -1.03
N GLN A 139 6.55 -0.91 -1.96
CA GLN A 139 7.75 -0.14 -2.27
C GLN A 139 7.83 0.10 -3.76
N PHE A 140 8.46 1.18 -4.19
CA PHE A 140 8.58 1.48 -5.62
C PHE A 140 9.76 2.38 -5.92
N TYR A 141 10.15 2.40 -7.19
CA TYR A 141 10.99 3.45 -7.76
C TYR A 141 10.56 3.79 -9.18
N ILE A 142 10.94 4.99 -9.62
CA ILE A 142 10.78 5.49 -10.98
C ILE A 142 11.95 6.41 -11.35
N THR A 143 12.40 6.34 -12.59
CA THR A 143 13.52 7.11 -13.14
C THR A 143 13.30 7.42 -14.61
N ASP A 144 13.99 8.44 -15.11
CA ASP A 144 14.14 8.73 -16.54
C ASP A 144 15.32 8.00 -17.19
N ASN A 145 16.03 7.16 -16.44
CA ASN A 145 17.30 6.53 -16.79
C ASN A 145 18.42 7.53 -17.17
N LYS A 146 18.33 8.79 -16.70
CA LYS A 146 19.32 9.83 -17.02
C LYS A 146 19.70 10.65 -15.81
N LYS A 147 18.78 11.44 -15.26
CA LYS A 147 19.06 12.44 -14.22
C LYS A 147 18.18 12.32 -12.99
N HIS A 148 17.02 11.68 -13.11
CA HIS A 148 16.00 11.69 -12.09
C HIS A 148 15.81 10.29 -11.52
N PHE A 149 15.93 10.16 -10.21
CA PHE A 149 15.58 8.93 -9.51
C PHE A 149 14.69 9.24 -8.32
N LEU A 150 13.50 8.63 -8.29
CA LEU A 150 12.53 8.74 -7.22
C LEU A 150 12.25 7.34 -6.69
N ARG A 151 12.33 7.18 -5.38
CA ARG A 151 11.89 5.97 -4.67
C ARG A 151 10.86 6.29 -3.62
N GLY A 152 10.05 5.31 -3.27
CA GLY A 152 9.13 5.45 -2.16
C GLY A 152 8.70 4.13 -1.54
N ALA A 153 8.09 4.26 -0.37
CA ALA A 153 7.56 3.15 0.40
C ALA A 153 6.31 3.57 1.18
N ALA A 154 5.28 2.74 1.16
CA ALA A 154 4.07 2.91 1.92
C ALA A 154 4.20 2.21 3.27
N TYR A 155 3.84 2.91 4.35
CA TYR A 155 3.82 2.41 5.72
C TYR A 155 2.43 2.60 6.31
N PHE A 156 2.05 1.74 7.24
CA PHE A 156 0.79 1.83 7.98
C PHE A 156 1.08 2.01 9.46
N ASN A 157 0.36 2.92 10.14
CA ASN A 157 0.52 3.13 11.59
C ASN A 157 -0.27 2.06 12.38
N THR A 158 -0.15 0.81 11.99
CA THR A 158 -0.74 -0.34 12.66
C THR A 158 0.33 -1.40 12.86
N LYS A 159 0.16 -2.26 13.87
CA LYS A 159 0.99 -3.46 13.96
C LYS A 159 0.86 -4.25 12.64
N PRO A 160 1.96 -4.76 12.06
CA PRO A 160 1.89 -5.52 10.82
C PRO A 160 0.95 -6.72 10.99
N ASN A 161 -0.20 -6.63 10.32
CA ASN A 161 -1.18 -7.70 10.11
C ASN A 161 -1.70 -7.49 8.69
N TYR A 162 -1.13 -8.25 7.76
CA TYR A 162 -1.37 -8.07 6.32
C TYR A 162 -2.87 -8.14 5.97
N ASP A 163 -3.58 -9.15 6.48
CA ASP A 163 -5.03 -9.34 6.21
C ASP A 163 -5.86 -8.11 6.62
N SER A 164 -5.48 -7.48 7.73
CA SER A 164 -6.19 -6.30 8.23
C SER A 164 -5.95 -5.04 7.40
N ILE A 165 -4.78 -4.95 6.75
CA ILE A 165 -4.41 -3.80 5.92
C ILE A 165 -4.55 -4.07 4.42
N PHE A 166 -4.89 -5.29 4.01
CA PHE A 166 -4.94 -5.69 2.60
C PHE A 166 -5.76 -4.75 1.72
N PRO A 167 -6.98 -4.31 2.10
CA PRO A 167 -7.72 -3.33 1.33
C PRO A 167 -6.94 -2.01 1.16
N ALA A 168 -6.25 -1.57 2.21
CA ALA A 168 -5.50 -0.32 2.24
C ALA A 168 -4.22 -0.42 1.39
N VAL A 169 -3.54 -1.56 1.44
CA VAL A 169 -2.39 -1.90 0.58
C VAL A 169 -2.79 -1.86 -0.88
N HIS A 170 -3.93 -2.49 -1.23
CA HIS A 170 -4.42 -2.51 -2.60
C HIS A 170 -4.78 -1.11 -3.10
N TYR A 171 -5.41 -0.30 -2.24
CA TYR A 171 -5.73 1.09 -2.56
C TYR A 171 -4.46 1.93 -2.79
N LEU A 172 -3.49 1.89 -1.87
CA LEU A 172 -2.23 2.62 -2.03
C LEU A 172 -1.43 2.13 -3.24
N LYS A 173 -1.46 0.83 -3.57
CA LYS A 173 -0.85 0.29 -4.79
C LYS A 173 -1.41 0.98 -6.05
N LYS A 174 -2.73 1.12 -6.13
CA LYS A 174 -3.40 1.79 -7.25
C LYS A 174 -2.98 3.28 -7.32
N ASP A 175 -2.96 3.96 -6.19
CA ASP A 175 -2.56 5.37 -6.14
C ASP A 175 -1.08 5.59 -6.47
N ILE A 176 -0.18 4.69 -6.02
CA ILE A 176 1.24 4.70 -6.39
C ILE A 176 1.41 4.51 -7.89
N LYS A 177 0.62 3.62 -8.50
CA LYS A 177 0.63 3.43 -9.96
C LYS A 177 0.26 4.71 -10.70
N VAL A 178 -0.84 5.37 -10.31
CA VAL A 178 -1.26 6.65 -10.91
C VAL A 178 -0.19 7.73 -10.69
N LEU A 179 0.41 7.80 -9.50
CA LEU A 179 1.52 8.71 -9.22
C LEU A 179 2.67 8.47 -10.20
N MET A 180 3.12 7.22 -10.37
CA MET A 180 4.21 6.85 -11.28
C MET A 180 3.87 7.15 -12.75
N GLU A 181 2.65 6.86 -13.18
CA GLU A 181 2.14 7.10 -14.53
C GLU A 181 1.85 8.57 -14.84
N SER A 182 1.91 9.45 -13.84
CA SER A 182 1.70 10.89 -13.99
C SER A 182 2.93 11.72 -13.63
N VAL A 183 4.05 11.08 -13.27
CA VAL A 183 5.30 11.81 -13.01
C VAL A 183 5.71 12.58 -14.26
N GLU A 184 5.94 13.87 -14.08
CA GLU A 184 6.59 14.76 -15.04
C GLU A 184 7.82 15.37 -14.38
N TRP A 185 8.99 15.18 -14.98
CA TRP A 185 10.25 15.73 -14.50
C TRP A 185 10.37 17.22 -14.85
N LYS A 186 11.01 18.00 -13.98
CA LYS A 186 11.37 19.40 -14.25
C LYS A 186 12.88 19.48 -14.41
N ASP A 187 13.34 19.82 -15.61
CA ASP A 187 14.73 20.17 -15.90
C ASP A 187 15.07 21.60 -15.44
#